data_AF-A0ABD7BKK2-F1
#
_entry.id   AF-A0ABD7BKK2-F1
#
_cell.length_a   1.000
_cell.length_b   1.000
_cell.length_c   1.000
_cell.angle_alpha   90.00
_cell.angle_beta   90.00
_cell.angle_gamma   90.00
#
_symmetry.space_group_name_H-M   'P 1'
#
loop_
_entity.id
_entity.type
_entity.pdbx_description
1 polymer ?
#
loop_
_entity_poly.entity_id
_entity_poly.type
_entity_poly.pdbx_seq_one_letter_code
_entity_poly.pdbx_strand_id
1 'polypeptide(L)'
;MGARCCKAGGVLLALVALGGCASSAKPTTDDTEAFASRIIADKVSVAVNSQHNYVSRLNADRVQAASRQAAVDTDQVDIDFIGKPQELLQTFASRYGYAYVESGKRVDLKPINVWVRRATPINVLKDVGAQIDTGADVVLDKSTNTLRLIYKPVPLALGRG
;
A
#
# COMPACT_ATOMS: atom_id res chain seq x y z
N MET A 1 -31.81 -12.42 -46.65
CA MET A 1 -31.23 -12.11 -45.34
C MET A 1 -29.71 -12.14 -45.42
N GLY A 2 -29.04 -11.06 -45.03
CA GLY A 2 -27.74 -11.05 -44.34
C GLY A 2 -26.47 -11.47 -45.09
N ALA A 3 -25.69 -10.47 -45.54
CA ALA A 3 -24.30 -10.59 -45.97
C ALA A 3 -23.30 -10.68 -44.80
N ARG A 4 -22.12 -11.28 -45.04
CA ARG A 4 -20.75 -10.89 -44.60
C ARG A 4 -19.75 -12.00 -44.99
N CYS A 5 -19.14 -11.94 -46.17
CA CYS A 5 -17.94 -11.18 -46.58
C CYS A 5 -16.61 -11.80 -46.13
N CYS A 6 -15.95 -12.44 -47.11
CA CYS A 6 -14.52 -12.58 -47.39
C CYS A 6 -13.47 -12.39 -46.28
N LYS A 7 -12.62 -13.40 -46.11
CA LYS A 7 -11.17 -13.21 -46.30
C LYS A 7 -10.49 -14.49 -46.78
N ALA A 8 -10.10 -14.43 -48.05
CA ALA A 8 -9.36 -15.43 -48.79
C ALA A 8 -7.85 -15.34 -48.52
N GLY A 9 -7.19 -16.49 -48.67
CA GLY A 9 -5.86 -16.64 -49.29
C GLY A 9 -4.66 -16.20 -48.45
N GLY A 10 -3.49 -16.82 -48.56
CA GLY A 10 -3.05 -17.84 -49.50
C GLY A 10 -1.63 -18.26 -49.12
N VAL A 11 -1.31 -19.46 -49.56
CA VAL A 11 -0.09 -20.23 -49.31
C VAL A 11 1.06 -19.76 -50.25
N LEU A 12 2.30 -19.81 -49.74
CA LEU A 12 3.62 -19.81 -50.43
C LEU A 12 4.05 -18.67 -51.40
N LEU A 13 5.22 -18.08 -51.11
CA LEU A 13 6.27 -17.64 -52.06
C LEU A 13 7.51 -17.23 -51.22
N ALA A 14 8.47 -18.13 -50.97
CA ALA A 14 9.62 -18.48 -51.81
C ALA A 14 10.62 -17.32 -52.03
N LEU A 15 11.86 -17.63 -51.64
CA LEU A 15 13.12 -16.91 -51.81
C LEU A 15 13.27 -16.19 -53.15
N VAL A 16 13.87 -14.99 -53.16
CA VAL A 16 15.03 -14.56 -53.98
C VAL A 16 15.38 -13.10 -53.62
N ALA A 17 16.57 -12.89 -53.03
CA ALA A 17 17.46 -11.75 -53.30
C ALA A 17 18.73 -11.85 -52.44
N LEU A 18 19.52 -12.89 -52.69
CA LEU A 18 20.96 -12.86 -52.44
C LEU A 18 21.62 -12.22 -53.67
N GLY A 19 22.25 -11.06 -53.47
CA GLY A 19 23.12 -10.39 -54.45
C GLY A 19 22.99 -8.87 -54.35
N GLY A 20 23.95 -8.11 -53.82
CA GLY A 20 25.24 -8.43 -53.20
C GLY A 20 25.95 -7.13 -52.83
N CYS A 21 26.90 -7.18 -51.91
CA CYS A 21 28.15 -6.41 -52.03
C CYS A 21 29.19 -7.03 -51.09
N ALA A 22 30.25 -7.53 -51.71
CA ALA A 22 31.39 -8.13 -51.04
C ALA A 22 32.13 -7.07 -50.22
N SER A 23 32.09 -7.22 -48.90
CA SER A 23 33.24 -6.87 -48.07
C SER A 23 33.56 -8.12 -47.25
N SER A 24 34.67 -8.77 -47.59
CA SER A 24 35.15 -9.94 -46.87
C SER A 24 35.62 -9.51 -45.48
N ALA A 25 34.76 -9.68 -44.48
CA ALA A 25 35.18 -9.80 -43.09
C ALA A 25 34.96 -11.26 -42.69
N LYS A 26 36.06 -12.01 -42.61
CA LYS A 26 36.11 -13.38 -42.11
C LYS A 26 35.66 -13.36 -40.64
N PRO A 27 34.55 -13.98 -40.24
CA PRO A 27 34.18 -13.99 -38.83
C PRO A 27 35.09 -14.97 -38.10
N THR A 28 35.97 -14.45 -37.25
CA THR A 28 36.59 -15.20 -36.17
C THR A 28 35.45 -15.51 -35.18
N THR A 29 35.07 -16.78 -35.11
CA THR A 29 33.95 -17.26 -34.30
C THR A 29 34.15 -17.09 -32.79
N ASP A 30 35.38 -16.83 -32.33
CA ASP A 30 35.71 -16.58 -30.93
C ASP A 30 35.28 -15.17 -30.44
N ASP A 31 35.36 -14.14 -31.29
CA ASP A 31 35.10 -12.76 -30.86
C ASP A 31 33.60 -12.46 -30.72
N THR A 32 32.77 -13.19 -31.46
CA THR A 32 31.31 -12.95 -31.49
C THR A 32 30.63 -13.49 -30.22
N GLU A 33 31.10 -14.61 -29.66
CA GLU A 33 30.63 -15.14 -28.37
C GLU A 33 31.09 -14.26 -27.20
N ALA A 34 32.32 -13.72 -27.24
CA ALA A 34 32.83 -12.80 -26.24
C ALA A 34 32.06 -11.47 -26.21
N PHE A 35 31.65 -10.95 -27.37
CA PHE A 35 30.80 -9.75 -27.44
C PHE A 35 29.35 -10.04 -27.04
N ALA A 36 28.77 -11.16 -27.49
CA ALA A 36 27.41 -11.55 -27.11
C ALA A 36 27.30 -11.81 -25.60
N SER A 37 28.25 -12.52 -25.02
CA SER A 37 28.31 -12.76 -23.56
C SER A 37 28.49 -11.48 -22.76
N ARG A 38 29.25 -10.49 -23.26
CA ARG A 38 29.42 -9.19 -22.61
C ARG A 38 28.15 -8.33 -22.65
N ILE A 39 27.42 -8.33 -23.77
CA ILE A 39 26.11 -7.65 -23.87
C ILE A 39 25.06 -8.35 -23.00
N ILE A 40 25.05 -9.68 -22.97
CA ILE A 40 24.18 -10.45 -22.09
C ILE A 40 24.53 -10.17 -20.62
N ALA A 41 25.81 -10.15 -20.24
CA ALA A 41 26.25 -9.84 -18.89
C ALA A 41 25.88 -8.41 -18.45
N ASP A 42 26.04 -7.43 -19.34
CA ASP A 42 25.67 -6.04 -19.06
C ASP A 42 24.17 -5.89 -18.85
N LYS A 43 23.35 -6.46 -19.75
CA LYS A 43 21.88 -6.43 -19.61
C LYS A 43 21.36 -7.23 -18.42
N VAL A 44 21.97 -8.38 -18.12
CA VAL A 44 21.64 -9.18 -16.93
C VAL A 44 22.00 -8.40 -15.66
N SER A 45 23.14 -7.72 -15.61
CA SER A 45 23.52 -6.91 -14.44
C SER A 45 22.53 -5.77 -14.17
N VAL A 46 22.03 -5.10 -15.21
CA VAL A 46 21.02 -4.04 -15.10
C VAL A 46 19.67 -4.58 -14.63
N ALA A 47 19.24 -5.73 -15.16
CA ALA A 47 17.98 -6.37 -14.79
C ALA A 47 18.01 -7.00 -13.37
N VAL A 48 19.16 -7.52 -12.94
CA VAL A 48 19.35 -8.02 -11.57
C VAL A 48 19.42 -6.86 -10.58
N ASN A 49 20.10 -5.76 -10.93
CA ASN A 49 20.16 -4.57 -10.11
C ASN A 49 18.77 -3.92 -9.93
N SER A 50 17.91 -3.90 -10.96
CA SER A 50 16.55 -3.36 -10.83
C SER A 50 15.68 -4.20 -9.89
N GLN A 51 15.77 -5.53 -9.95
CA GLN A 51 15.07 -6.43 -9.03
C GLN A 51 15.60 -6.33 -7.60
N HIS A 52 16.92 -6.27 -7.43
CA HIS A 52 17.53 -6.05 -6.12
C HIS A 52 17.07 -4.72 -5.52
N ASN A 53 17.08 -3.65 -6.32
CA ASN A 53 16.62 -2.33 -5.86
C ASN A 53 15.13 -2.30 -5.53
N TYR A 54 14.32 -3.09 -6.23
CA TYR A 54 12.91 -3.24 -5.90
C TYR A 54 12.72 -3.96 -4.55
N VAL A 55 13.39 -5.10 -4.35
CA VAL A 55 13.31 -5.86 -3.10
C VAL A 55 13.87 -5.07 -1.91
N SER A 56 14.96 -4.32 -2.10
CA SER A 56 15.54 -3.49 -1.04
C SER A 56 14.58 -2.37 -0.61
N ARG A 57 13.86 -1.75 -1.56
CA ARG A 57 12.82 -0.76 -1.27
C ARG A 57 11.66 -1.37 -0.49
N LEU A 58 11.14 -2.52 -0.91
CA LEU A 58 10.06 -3.21 -0.19
C LEU A 58 10.46 -3.55 1.25
N ASN A 59 11.69 -3.99 1.45
CA ASN A 59 12.20 -4.28 2.79
C ASN A 59 12.36 -3.00 3.63
N ALA A 60 12.88 -1.92 3.05
CA ALA A 60 12.97 -0.64 3.74
C ALA A 60 11.59 -0.11 4.15
N ASP A 61 10.59 -0.22 3.27
CA ASP A 61 9.21 0.19 3.54
C ASP A 61 8.60 -0.63 4.68
N ARG A 62 8.83 -1.95 4.70
CA ARG A 62 8.38 -2.83 5.79
C ARG A 62 9.01 -2.48 7.13
N VAL A 63 10.32 -2.22 7.16
CA VAL A 63 11.03 -1.83 8.38
C VAL A 63 10.53 -0.49 8.91
N GLN A 64 10.29 0.48 8.01
CA GLN A 64 9.71 1.76 8.40
C GLN A 64 8.29 1.61 8.95
N ALA A 65 7.43 0.81 8.29
CA ALA A 65 6.07 0.56 8.76
C ALA A 65 6.07 -0.10 10.15
N ALA A 66 6.89 -1.13 10.35
CA ALA A 66 7.04 -1.81 11.63
C ALA A 66 7.57 -0.86 12.73
N SER A 67 8.52 0.01 12.39
CA SER A 67 9.05 1.02 13.32
C SER A 67 7.98 2.04 13.73
N ARG A 68 7.16 2.52 12.78
CA ARG A 68 6.03 3.41 13.09
C ARG A 68 4.99 2.71 13.96
N GLN A 69 4.68 1.44 13.70
CA GLN A 69 3.74 0.67 14.49
C GLN A 69 4.25 0.43 15.92
N ALA A 70 5.55 0.13 16.07
CA ALA A 70 6.19 -0.03 17.38
C ALA A 70 6.24 1.28 18.17
N ALA A 71 6.34 2.43 17.49
CA ALA A 71 6.33 3.73 18.14
C ALA A 71 5.01 4.02 18.88
N VAL A 72 3.91 3.33 18.59
CA VAL A 72 2.64 3.52 19.32
C VAL A 72 2.76 3.26 20.82
N ASP A 73 3.71 2.40 21.22
CA ASP A 73 3.93 1.98 22.61
C ASP A 73 4.87 2.93 23.37
N THR A 74 5.81 3.58 22.67
CA THR A 74 6.92 4.31 23.31
C THR A 74 6.92 5.80 23.00
N ASP A 75 6.26 6.23 21.92
CA ASP A 75 6.22 7.63 21.52
C ASP A 75 5.46 8.46 22.56
N GLN A 76 5.86 9.73 22.71
CA GLN A 76 5.19 10.69 23.57
C GLN A 76 4.59 11.77 22.70
N VAL A 77 3.28 11.92 22.80
CA VAL A 77 2.52 12.91 22.03
C VAL A 77 1.93 13.98 22.94
N ASP A 78 2.03 15.21 22.47
CA ASP A 78 1.32 16.36 23.00
C ASP A 78 0.13 16.63 22.08
N ILE A 79 -1.08 16.65 22.64
CA ILE A 79 -2.32 16.79 21.87
C ILE A 79 -3.18 17.83 22.56
N ASP A 80 -3.62 18.78 21.74
CA ASP A 80 -4.65 19.76 22.06
C ASP A 80 -5.70 19.67 20.95
N PHE A 81 -6.78 18.95 21.22
CA PHE A 81 -7.81 18.68 20.22
C PHE A 81 -9.20 18.80 20.81
N ILE A 82 -10.05 19.57 20.12
CA ILE A 82 -11.47 19.70 20.40
C ILE A 82 -12.20 19.44 19.08
N GLY A 83 -13.00 18.37 19.03
CA GLY A 83 -13.68 18.00 17.79
C GLY A 83 -14.27 16.60 17.82
N LYS A 84 -14.58 16.06 16.64
CA LYS A 84 -15.14 14.71 16.54
C LYS A 84 -14.05 13.66 16.80
N PRO A 85 -14.36 12.58 17.55
CA PRO A 85 -13.38 11.51 17.82
C PRO A 85 -12.88 10.84 16.54
N GLN A 86 -13.70 10.78 15.48
CA GLN A 86 -13.35 10.17 14.20
C GLN A 86 -12.12 10.82 13.56
N GLU A 87 -12.02 12.15 13.62
CA GLU A 87 -10.91 12.90 13.01
C GLU A 87 -9.59 12.62 13.74
N LEU A 88 -9.64 12.60 15.07
CA LEU A 88 -8.49 12.28 15.90
C LEU A 88 -8.03 10.83 15.64
N LEU A 89 -8.94 9.86 15.65
CA LEU A 89 -8.64 8.45 15.41
C LEU A 89 -8.06 8.21 14.00
N GLN A 90 -8.62 8.87 12.98
CA GLN A 90 -8.11 8.77 11.61
C GLN A 90 -6.69 9.33 11.50
N THR A 91 -6.44 10.48 12.15
CA THR A 91 -5.11 11.10 12.17
C THR A 91 -4.10 10.19 12.88
N PHE A 92 -4.48 9.62 14.03
CA PHE A 92 -3.67 8.66 14.77
C PHE A 92 -3.34 7.42 13.95
N ALA A 93 -4.34 6.82 13.31
CA ALA A 93 -4.15 5.64 12.47
C ALA A 93 -3.15 5.94 11.34
N SER A 94 -3.31 7.09 10.67
CA SER A 94 -2.41 7.48 9.57
C SER A 94 -0.96 7.71 10.04
N ARG A 95 -0.77 8.30 11.23
CA ARG A 95 0.55 8.62 11.78
C ARG A 95 1.35 7.36 12.10
N TYR A 96 0.70 6.36 12.70
CA TYR A 96 1.36 5.13 13.15
C TYR A 96 1.24 3.96 12.15
N GLY A 97 0.65 4.18 10.96
CA GLY A 97 0.55 3.17 9.92
C GLY A 97 -0.47 2.07 10.23
N TYR A 98 -1.55 2.40 10.94
CA TYR A 98 -2.70 1.52 11.18
C TYR A 98 -3.81 1.83 10.17
N ALA A 99 -4.57 0.82 9.78
CA ALA A 99 -5.78 1.01 8.98
C ALA A 99 -6.95 1.43 9.89
N TYR A 100 -7.59 2.55 9.58
CA TYR A 100 -8.79 3.02 10.27
C TYR A 100 -10.04 2.34 9.68
N VAL A 101 -10.81 1.65 10.53
CA VAL A 101 -12.03 0.94 10.13
C VAL A 101 -13.18 1.29 11.06
N GLU A 102 -14.32 1.64 10.48
CA GLU A 102 -15.56 1.86 11.21
C GLU A 102 -16.46 0.62 11.10
N SER A 103 -17.08 0.23 12.22
CA SER A 103 -17.99 -0.93 12.26
C SER A 103 -19.24 -0.60 13.06
N GLY A 104 -20.38 -1.18 12.66
CA GLY A 104 -21.68 -0.95 13.31
C GLY A 104 -22.51 0.14 12.64
N LYS A 105 -23.69 0.41 13.22
CA LYS A 105 -24.59 1.47 12.74
C LYS A 105 -23.98 2.82 13.12
N ARG A 106 -23.59 3.62 12.12
CA ARG A 106 -23.08 4.97 12.35
C ARG A 106 -24.05 5.79 13.20
N VAL A 107 -23.54 6.32 14.30
CA VAL A 107 -24.23 7.27 15.18
C VAL A 107 -23.39 8.54 15.27
N ASP A 108 -24.06 9.67 15.46
CA ASP A 108 -23.33 10.92 15.66
C ASP A 108 -22.71 10.91 17.06
N LEU A 109 -21.39 10.95 17.12
CA LEU A 109 -20.64 10.94 18.37
C LEU A 109 -20.51 12.38 18.87
N LYS A 110 -20.63 12.54 20.19
CA LYS A 110 -20.39 13.85 20.82
C LYS A 110 -18.94 14.28 20.60
N PRO A 111 -18.68 15.59 20.42
CA PRO A 111 -17.32 16.09 20.40
C PRO A 111 -16.60 15.76 21.70
N ILE A 112 -15.31 15.45 21.58
CA ILE A 112 -14.41 15.19 22.70
C ILE A 112 -13.44 16.34 22.87
N ASN A 113 -12.94 16.50 24.10
CA ASN A 113 -11.85 17.41 24.41
C ASN A 113 -10.69 16.59 24.96
N VAL A 114 -9.59 16.55 24.22
CA VAL A 114 -8.39 15.81 24.57
C VAL A 114 -7.25 16.80 24.71
N TRP A 115 -6.83 17.00 25.95
CA TRP A 115 -5.67 17.82 26.28
C TRP A 115 -4.68 17.00 27.09
N VAL A 116 -3.62 16.56 26.43
CA VAL A 116 -2.60 15.70 27.04
C VAL A 116 -1.21 16.19 26.67
N ARG A 117 -0.28 16.06 27.63
CA ARG A 117 1.14 16.33 27.42
C ARG A 117 1.97 15.11 27.80
N ARG A 118 2.93 14.76 26.96
CA ARG A 118 3.83 13.61 27.13
C ARG A 118 3.10 12.29 27.39
N ALA A 119 1.97 12.08 26.70
CA ALA A 119 1.18 10.86 26.83
C ALA A 119 1.55 9.86 25.74
N THR A 120 1.54 8.57 26.07
CA THR A 120 1.67 7.51 25.05
C THR A 120 0.39 7.43 24.22
N PRO A 121 0.46 7.21 22.89
CA PRO A 121 -0.69 7.03 22.02
C PRO A 121 -1.78 6.09 22.56
N ILE A 122 -1.38 4.97 23.17
CA ILE A 122 -2.32 4.00 23.76
C ILE A 122 -3.15 4.61 24.89
N ASN A 123 -2.54 5.43 25.74
CA ASN A 123 -3.27 6.10 26.82
C ASN A 123 -4.25 7.13 26.27
N VAL A 124 -3.87 7.83 25.19
CA VAL A 124 -4.78 8.75 24.50
C VAL A 124 -5.97 8.01 23.92
N LEU A 125 -5.74 6.87 23.24
CA LEU A 125 -6.82 6.04 22.68
C LEU A 125 -7.77 5.51 23.77
N LYS A 126 -7.23 5.14 24.94
CA LYS A 126 -8.03 4.74 26.10
C LYS A 126 -8.86 5.88 26.65
N ASP A 127 -8.29 7.08 26.76
CA ASP A 127 -9.01 8.28 27.23
C ASP A 127 -10.13 8.67 26.27
N VAL A 128 -9.84 8.68 24.96
CA VAL A 128 -10.84 8.88 23.91
C VAL A 128 -11.95 7.84 24.04
N GLY A 129 -11.59 6.56 24.18
CA GLY A 129 -12.53 5.46 24.39
C GLY A 129 -13.44 5.68 25.61
N ALA A 130 -12.87 6.13 26.73
CA ALA A 130 -13.61 6.43 27.94
C ALA A 130 -14.58 7.61 27.77
N GLN A 131 -14.19 8.66 27.04
CA GLN A 131 -15.05 9.81 26.77
C GLN A 131 -16.23 9.45 25.84
N ILE A 132 -16.04 8.49 24.91
CA ILE A 132 -17.07 8.07 23.95
C ILE A 132 -17.87 6.83 24.38
N ASP A 133 -17.62 6.27 25.58
CA ASP A 133 -18.08 4.94 26.04
C ASP A 133 -19.58 4.65 25.78
N THR A 134 -20.42 5.68 25.73
CA THR A 134 -21.85 5.54 25.46
C THR A 134 -22.22 5.37 23.98
N GLY A 135 -21.39 5.82 23.04
CA GLY A 135 -21.67 5.85 21.60
C GLY A 135 -20.81 4.91 20.75
N ALA A 136 -19.59 4.61 21.18
CA ALA A 136 -18.70 3.71 20.45
C ALA A 136 -17.59 3.12 21.35
N ASP A 137 -16.95 2.05 20.88
CA ASP A 137 -15.72 1.50 21.44
C ASP A 137 -14.56 1.72 20.48
N VAL A 138 -13.38 2.04 21.03
CA VAL A 138 -12.12 2.12 20.27
C VAL A 138 -11.32 0.85 20.53
N VAL A 139 -11.04 0.09 19.48
CA VAL A 139 -10.26 -1.15 19.54
C VAL A 139 -9.02 -1.01 18.67
N LEU A 140 -7.85 -1.10 19.31
CA LEU A 140 -6.57 -1.17 18.61
C LEU A 140 -6.14 -2.64 18.52
N ASP A 141 -6.11 -3.18 17.31
CA ASP A 141 -5.61 -4.53 17.03
C ASP A 141 -4.22 -4.45 16.40
N LYS A 142 -3.21 -4.81 17.20
CA LYS A 142 -1.79 -4.86 16.79
C LYS A 142 -1.48 -6.03 15.85
N SER A 143 -2.31 -7.08 15.85
CA SER A 143 -2.07 -8.25 14.98
C SER A 143 -2.49 -7.97 13.54
N THR A 144 -3.60 -7.25 13.36
CA THR A 144 -4.13 -6.88 12.04
C THR A 144 -3.71 -5.48 11.61
N ASN A 145 -2.99 -4.74 12.46
CA ASN A 145 -2.65 -3.32 12.26
C ASN A 145 -3.91 -2.48 11.97
N THR A 146 -5.00 -2.74 12.69
CA THR A 146 -6.26 -2.01 12.52
C THR A 146 -6.63 -1.22 13.78
N LEU A 147 -7.02 0.04 13.57
CA LEU A 147 -7.70 0.85 14.57
C LEU A 147 -9.18 0.85 14.21
N ARG A 148 -10.00 0.20 15.03
CA ARG A 148 -11.42 0.02 14.79
C ARG A 148 -12.24 0.88 15.72
N LEU A 149 -13.16 1.66 15.14
CA LEU A 149 -14.22 2.34 15.86
C LEU A 149 -15.50 1.52 15.71
N ILE A 150 -15.99 0.95 16.81
CA ILE A 150 -17.18 0.11 16.85
C ILE A 150 -18.33 0.93 17.44
N TYR A 151 -19.29 1.32 16.61
CA TYR A 151 -20.46 2.06 17.09
C TYR A 151 -21.38 1.14 17.90
N LYS A 152 -21.72 1.59 19.11
CA LYS A 152 -22.71 0.90 19.95
C LYS A 152 -24.10 1.19 19.39
N PRO A 153 -25.01 0.20 19.33
CA PRO A 153 -26.40 0.49 19.04
C PRO A 153 -26.93 1.38 20.17
N VAL A 154 -27.22 2.64 19.85
CA VAL A 154 -27.96 3.50 20.76
C VAL A 154 -29.26 2.76 21.05
N PRO A 155 -29.54 2.38 22.32
CA PRO A 155 -30.85 1.90 22.67
C PRO A 155 -31.79 2.99 22.22
N LEU A 156 -32.73 2.67 21.34
CA LEU A 156 -33.87 3.53 21.05
C LEU A 156 -34.57 3.72 22.40
N ALA A 157 -34.15 4.73 23.17
CA ALA A 157 -34.83 5.17 24.35
C ALA A 157 -36.16 5.71 23.82
N LEU A 158 -37.14 4.82 23.86
CA LEU A 158 -38.58 5.02 23.95
C LEU A 158 -38.99 6.48 23.73
N GLY A 159 -39.74 6.69 22.65
CA GLY A 159 -40.51 7.91 22.47
C GLY A 159 -41.16 8.31 23.79
N ARG A 160 -40.72 9.43 24.33
CA ARG A 160 -41.51 10.17 25.30
C ARG A 160 -42.55 10.91 24.49
N GLY A 161 -43.80 10.45 24.61
CA GLY A 161 -44.98 11.16 24.15
C GLY A 161 -45.27 12.43 24.94
#